data_AF-X1INS3-F1
#
_entry.id   AF-X1INS3-F1
#
_cell.length_a   1.000
_cell.length_b   1.000
_cell.length_c   1.000
_cell.angle_alpha   90.00
_cell.angle_beta   90.00
_cell.angle_gamma   90.00
#
_symmetry.space_group_name_H-M   'P 1'
#
loop_
_entity.id
_entity.type
_entity.pdbx_description
1 polymer ?
#
loop_
_entity_poly.entity_id
_entity_poly.type
_entity_poly.pdbx_seq_one_letter_code
_entity_poly.pdbx_strand_id
1 'polypeptide(L)'
;GAGGAAHLAGVVAAKTILPVIGVPIETKALGGLDSLLSMVQMPGGVPVATVGIGNAKNAGLMAAHILAIENSKIRERLKDYRETMVQKIKDIKI
;
A
#
# COMPACT_ATOMS: atom_id res chain seq x y z
N GLY A 1 -7.16 4.85 3.39
CA GLY A 1 -6.19 5.95 3.26
C GLY A 1 -6.61 7.09 4.16
N ALA A 2 -5.66 7.90 4.63
CA ALA A 2 -5.93 9.10 5.42
C ALA A 2 -4.87 10.17 5.11
N GLY A 3 -5.25 11.45 5.22
CA GLY A 3 -4.39 12.61 4.95
C GLY A 3 -4.28 13.54 6.15
N GLY A 4 -3.23 14.36 6.19
CA GLY A 4 -2.86 15.20 7.32
C GLY A 4 -2.40 14.36 8.51
N ALA A 5 -3.06 14.52 9.66
CA ALA A 5 -2.89 13.66 10.83
C ALA A 5 -3.52 12.28 10.57
N ALA A 6 -2.80 11.44 9.82
CA ALA A 6 -3.31 10.21 9.21
C ALA A 6 -3.46 9.02 10.18
N HIS A 7 -4.13 9.24 11.33
CA HIS A 7 -4.23 8.28 12.43
C HIS A 7 -5.09 7.03 12.16
N LEU A 8 -5.99 7.09 11.17
CA LEU A 8 -6.95 6.01 10.90
C LEU A 8 -6.27 4.63 10.76
N ALA A 9 -5.18 4.56 10.00
CA ALA A 9 -4.47 3.30 9.78
C ALA A 9 -3.88 2.74 11.08
N GLY A 10 -3.27 3.59 11.91
CA GLY A 10 -2.72 3.21 13.21
C GLY A 10 -3.80 2.77 14.21
N VAL A 11 -4.94 3.48 14.25
CA VAL A 11 -6.07 3.14 15.13
C VAL A 11 -6.69 1.80 14.74
N VAL A 12 -6.86 1.54 13.44
CA VAL A 12 -7.36 0.24 12.96
C VAL A 12 -6.36 -0.86 13.30
N ALA A 13 -5.05 -0.66 13.06
CA ALA A 13 -4.01 -1.64 13.39
C ALA A 13 -3.96 -1.98 14.89
N ALA A 14 -4.22 -1.01 15.77
CA ALA A 14 -4.29 -1.25 17.20
C ALA A 14 -5.49 -2.10 17.64
N LYS A 15 -6.49 -2.29 16.77
CA LYS A 15 -7.75 -2.98 17.08
C LYS A 15 -7.96 -4.29 16.32
N THR A 16 -6.97 -4.75 15.55
CA THR A 16 -7.07 -5.98 14.78
C THR A 16 -5.77 -6.76 14.79
N ILE A 17 -5.86 -8.08 14.66
CA ILE A 17 -4.72 -8.96 14.43
C ILE A 17 -4.39 -9.13 12.94
N LEU A 18 -5.26 -8.62 12.05
CA LEU A 18 -5.07 -8.68 10.61
C LEU A 18 -4.06 -7.62 10.14
N PRO A 19 -3.34 -7.87 9.03
CA PRO A 19 -2.44 -6.88 8.47
C PRO A 19 -3.23 -5.64 7.99
N VAL A 20 -2.74 -4.45 8.35
CA VAL A 20 -3.31 -3.17 7.92
C VAL A 20 -2.38 -2.48 6.94
N ILE A 21 -2.91 -2.10 5.78
CA ILE A 21 -2.16 -1.39 4.73
C ILE A 21 -2.57 0.09 4.76
N GLY A 22 -1.57 0.95 4.93
CA GLY A 22 -1.73 2.39 5.01
C GLY A 22 -1.47 3.09 3.68
N VAL A 23 -2.35 3.99 3.26
CA VAL A 23 -2.13 4.88 2.10
C VAL A 23 -2.13 6.33 2.58
N PRO A 24 -0.97 7.00 2.65
CA PRO A 24 -0.89 8.42 2.93
C PRO A 24 -1.53 9.20 1.81
N ILE A 25 -2.47 10.09 2.13
CA ILE A 25 -3.11 10.96 1.14
C ILE A 25 -2.28 12.24 1.01
N GLU A 26 -2.13 12.73 -0.21
CA GLU A 26 -1.45 13.99 -0.47
C GLU A 26 -2.18 15.16 0.21
N THR A 27 -1.42 16.06 0.82
CA THR A 27 -1.93 17.27 1.48
C THR A 27 -1.44 18.51 0.76
N LYS A 28 -2.25 19.57 0.75
CA LYS A 28 -1.90 20.84 0.09
C LYS A 28 -0.63 21.49 0.63
N ALA A 29 -0.38 21.41 1.95
CA ALA A 29 0.71 22.15 2.58
C ALA A 29 2.08 21.45 2.44
N LEU A 30 2.12 20.13 2.64
CA LEU A 30 3.38 19.36 2.75
C LEU A 30 3.48 18.21 1.73
N GLY A 31 2.67 18.23 0.68
CA GLY A 31 2.68 17.19 -0.36
C GLY A 31 2.43 15.76 0.18
N GLY A 32 1.81 15.63 1.35
CA GLY A 32 1.55 14.34 2.01
C GLY A 32 2.69 13.81 2.90
N LEU A 33 3.77 14.57 3.11
CA LEU A 33 4.85 14.17 4.01
C LEU A 33 4.36 14.03 5.46
N ASP A 34 3.48 14.93 5.90
CA ASP A 34 2.78 14.85 7.19
C ASP A 34 1.98 13.53 7.33
N SER A 35 1.27 13.16 6.28
CA SER A 35 0.45 11.95 6.20
C SER A 35 1.31 10.70 6.20
N LEU A 36 2.45 10.74 5.48
CA LEU A 36 3.40 9.65 5.42
C LEU A 36 4.02 9.42 6.80
N LEU A 37 4.57 10.47 7.42
CA LEU A 37 5.22 10.37 8.73
C LEU A 37 4.25 9.96 9.82
N SER A 38 3.02 10.48 9.81
CA SER A 38 1.96 10.11 10.78
C SER A 38 1.53 8.64 10.66
N MET A 39 1.85 7.97 9.54
CA MET A 39 1.40 6.60 9.26
C MET A 39 2.54 5.57 9.30
N VAL A 40 3.74 5.93 8.84
CA VAL A 40 4.90 5.02 8.78
C VAL A 40 5.64 4.94 10.12
N GLN A 41 5.61 6.00 10.93
CA GLN A 41 6.34 6.09 12.21
C GLN A 41 5.57 5.45 13.38
N MET A 42 4.86 4.34 13.15
CA MET A 42 4.18 3.63 14.22
C MET A 42 5.19 3.06 15.23
N PRO A 43 4.94 3.14 16.55
CA PRO A 43 5.81 2.55 17.55
C PRO A 43 5.82 1.02 17.44
N GLY A 44 6.86 0.40 17.98
CA GLY A 44 6.97 -1.06 18.04
C GLY A 44 5.75 -1.71 18.70
N GLY A 45 5.24 -2.78 18.09
CA GLY A 45 4.08 -3.54 18.58
C GLY A 45 2.78 -3.34 17.80
N VAL A 46 2.62 -2.23 17.06
CA VAL A 46 1.42 -1.96 16.24
C VAL A 46 1.83 -1.62 14.79
N PRO A 47 2.10 -2.62 13.94
CA PRO A 47 2.64 -2.39 12.60
C PRO A 47 1.57 -1.92 11.61
N VAL A 48 1.98 -1.03 10.69
CA VAL A 48 1.19 -0.62 9.50
C VAL A 48 2.06 -0.77 8.25
N ALA A 49 1.55 -1.47 7.24
CA ALA A 49 2.22 -1.60 5.94
C ALA A 49 1.95 -0.35 5.08
N THR A 50 2.77 0.68 5.22
CA THR A 50 2.59 1.97 4.54
C THR A 50 3.16 1.95 3.12
N VAL A 51 2.35 2.33 2.14
CA VAL A 51 2.80 2.52 0.73
C VAL A 51 3.11 3.99 0.43
N GLY A 52 3.60 4.28 -0.77
CA GLY A 52 3.88 5.66 -1.21
C GLY A 52 2.65 6.59 -1.14
N ILE A 53 2.90 7.89 -1.00
CA ILE A 53 1.88 8.94 -0.95
C ILE A 53 0.98 8.85 -2.20
N GLY A 54 -0.34 8.90 -2.00
CA GLY A 54 -1.35 8.80 -3.06
C GLY A 54 -1.42 7.43 -3.75
N ASN A 55 -0.60 6.46 -3.37
CA ASN A 55 -0.42 5.22 -4.14
C ASN A 55 -1.39 4.11 -3.70
N ALA A 56 -2.69 4.36 -3.86
CA ALA A 56 -3.73 3.37 -3.57
C ALA A 56 -3.59 2.09 -4.43
N LYS A 57 -3.03 2.22 -5.64
CA LYS A 57 -2.76 1.08 -6.52
C LYS A 57 -1.82 0.08 -5.87
N ASN A 58 -0.70 0.54 -5.30
CA ASN A 58 0.24 -0.35 -4.62
C ASN A 58 -0.35 -0.94 -3.33
N ALA A 59 -1.27 -0.26 -2.65
CA ALA A 59 -1.97 -0.86 -1.51
C ALA A 59 -2.84 -2.05 -1.94
N GLY A 60 -3.57 -1.92 -3.06
CA GLY A 60 -4.32 -3.04 -3.64
C GLY A 60 -3.41 -4.19 -4.07
N LEU A 61 -2.26 -3.89 -4.69
CA LEU A 61 -1.27 -4.90 -5.05
C LEU A 61 -0.64 -5.57 -3.82
N MET A 62 -0.35 -4.82 -2.76
CA MET A 62 0.15 -5.38 -1.49
C MET A 62 -0.89 -6.33 -0.87
N ALA A 63 -2.16 -5.95 -0.85
CA ALA A 63 -3.24 -6.83 -0.39
C ALA A 63 -3.32 -8.10 -1.24
N ALA A 64 -3.23 -7.98 -2.57
CA ALA A 64 -3.20 -9.13 -3.46
C ALA A 64 -1.98 -10.03 -3.19
N HIS A 65 -0.80 -9.45 -2.91
CA HIS A 65 0.40 -10.20 -2.55
C HIS A 65 0.22 -10.99 -1.25
N ILE A 66 -0.39 -10.39 -0.23
CA ILE A 66 -0.72 -11.09 1.04
C ILE A 66 -1.68 -12.25 0.76
N LEU A 67 -2.76 -12.00 0.02
CA LEU A 67 -3.76 -13.04 -0.29
C LEU A 67 -3.20 -14.17 -1.16
N ALA A 68 -2.25 -13.87 -2.05
CA ALA A 68 -1.64 -14.86 -2.94
C ALA A 68 -0.82 -15.94 -2.22
N ILE A 69 -0.42 -15.70 -0.96
CA ILE A 69 0.26 -16.70 -0.13
C ILE A 69 -0.59 -17.97 -0.01
N GLU A 70 -1.89 -17.83 0.16
CA GLU A 70 -2.83 -18.96 0.34
C GLU A 70 -3.81 -19.13 -0.84
N ASN A 71 -3.77 -18.24 -1.84
CA ASN A 71 -4.68 -18.28 -2.98
C ASN A 71 -3.94 -18.40 -4.32
N SER A 72 -3.95 -19.60 -4.91
CA SER A 72 -3.30 -19.89 -6.19
C SER A 72 -3.85 -19.05 -7.34
N LYS A 73 -5.16 -18.81 -7.39
CA LYS A 73 -5.80 -18.00 -8.45
C LYS A 73 -5.36 -16.54 -8.40
N ILE A 74 -5.22 -15.94 -7.21
CA ILE A 74 -4.68 -14.58 -7.06
C ILE A 74 -3.20 -14.56 -7.43
N ARG A 75 -2.45 -15.60 -7.05
CA ARG A 75 -1.02 -15.74 -7.39
C ARG A 75 -0.78 -15.77 -8.89
N GLU A 76 -1.57 -16.54 -9.64
CA GLU A 76 -1.49 -16.59 -11.11
C GLU A 76 -1.81 -15.23 -11.72
N ARG A 77 -2.91 -14.60 -11.32
CA ARG A 77 -3.27 -13.24 -11.79
C ARG A 77 -2.19 -12.20 -11.52
N LEU A 78 -1.46 -12.31 -10.39
CA LEU A 78 -0.32 -11.44 -10.10
C LEU A 78 0.88 -11.70 -11.02
N LYS A 79 1.13 -12.94 -11.42
CA LYS A 79 2.16 -13.27 -12.42
C LYS A 79 1.79 -12.66 -13.77
N ASP A 80 0.57 -12.88 -14.23
CA ASP A 80 0.05 -12.34 -15.50
C ASP A 80 0.11 -10.81 -15.53
N TYR A 81 -0.24 -10.17 -14.40
CA TYR A 81 -0.14 -8.72 -14.24
C TYR A 81 1.31 -8.24 -14.40
N ARG A 82 2.29 -8.94 -13.82
CA ARG A 82 3.72 -8.61 -13.96
C ARG A 82 4.21 -8.81 -15.39
N GLU A 83 3.85 -9.90 -16.04
CA GLU A 83 4.21 -10.16 -17.44
C GLU A 83 3.65 -9.07 -18.36
N THR A 84 2.39 -8.68 -18.14
CA THR A 84 1.74 -7.59 -18.88
C THR A 84 2.50 -6.27 -18.70
N MET A 85 2.99 -5.95 -17.50
CA MET A 85 3.80 -4.75 -17.28
C MET A 85 5.13 -4.81 -18.01
N VAL A 86 5.79 -5.97 -18.02
CA VAL A 86 7.06 -6.17 -18.77
C VAL A 86 6.82 -5.97 -20.26
N GLN A 87 5.75 -6.52 -20.83
CA GLN A 87 5.43 -6.31 -22.24
C GLN A 87 5.16 -4.85 -22.57
N LYS A 88 4.38 -4.15 -21.74
CA LYS A 88 4.15 -2.71 -21.91
C LYS A 88 5.44 -1.90 -21.97
N ILE A 89 6.45 -2.25 -21.18
CA ILE A 89 7.76 -1.57 -21.22
C ILE A 89 8.52 -1.89 -22.51
N LYS A 90 8.49 -3.14 -22.98
CA LYS A 90 9.13 -3.53 -24.25
C LYS A 90 8.51 -2.85 -25.46
N ASP A 91 7.20 -2.59 -25.41
CA ASP A 91 6.46 -1.91 -26.48
C ASP A 91 6.72 -0.40 -26.51
N ILE A 92 7.19 0.18 -25.39
CA ILE A 92 7.70 1.55 -25.36
C ILE A 92 9.08 1.52 -26.03
N LYS A 93 9.09 1.77 -27.34
CA LYS A 93 10.33 2.02 -28.09
C LYS A 93 11.04 3.24 -27.47
N ILE A 94 12.18 3.01 -26.85
CA ILE A 94 13.18 4.02 -26.54
C ILE A 94 14.03 4.23 -27.80
#